data_AF-A0A961PMM4-F1
#
_entry.id   AF-A0A961PMM4-F1
#
_cell.length_a   1.000
_cell.length_b   1.000
_cell.length_c   1.000
_cell.angle_alpha   90.00
_cell.angle_beta   90.00
_cell.angle_gamma   90.00
#
_symmetry.space_group_name_H-M   'P 1'
#
loop_
_entity.id
_entity.type
_entity.pdbx_description
1 polymer ?
#
loop_
_entity_poly.entity_id
_entity_poly.type
_entity_poly.pdbx_seq_one_letter_code
_entity_poly.pdbx_strand_id
1 'polypeptide(L)'
;MECPGGSQIEIAACLAAVLDGVDHAVTVALGFAQSSASDLDEATGRADALPAVDAAQAAWTAYRDAQCAAVGAGFGGGSGTSIAIQSCRIDLGRARMDALLDMAR
;
A
#
# COMPACT_ATOMS: atom_id res chain seq x y z
N MET A 1 4.69 -5.79 18.49
CA MET A 1 3.53 -4.97 18.10
C MET A 1 4.03 -3.54 18.03
N GLU A 2 4.00 -2.91 16.84
CA GLU A 2 4.68 -1.62 16.62
C GLU A 2 3.95 -0.42 17.23
N CYS A 3 2.65 -0.56 17.50
CA CYS A 3 1.84 0.45 18.16
C CYS A 3 1.61 0.09 19.64
N PRO A 4 2.29 0.76 20.59
CA PRO A 4 1.99 0.64 22.01
C PRO A 4 0.69 1.38 22.35
N GLY A 5 -0.07 0.90 23.33
CA GLY A 5 -1.27 1.57 23.84
C GLY A 5 -1.98 0.77 24.92
N GLY A 6 -2.60 1.46 25.89
CA GLY A 6 -3.43 0.88 26.94
C GLY A 6 -4.90 0.72 26.56
N SER A 7 -5.31 1.34 25.44
CA SER A 7 -6.68 1.26 24.92
C SER A 7 -6.74 1.04 23.41
N GLN A 8 -7.88 0.56 22.92
CA GLN A 8 -8.13 0.37 21.49
C GLN A 8 -8.15 1.70 20.71
N ILE A 9 -8.44 2.82 21.38
CA ILE A 9 -8.42 4.16 20.77
C ILE A 9 -6.98 4.59 20.48
N GLU A 10 -6.08 4.42 21.45
CA GLU A 10 -4.66 4.75 21.30
C GLU A 10 -4.00 3.89 20.21
N ILE A 11 -4.31 2.60 20.19
CA ILE A 11 -3.82 1.67 19.16
C ILE A 11 -4.32 2.10 17.78
N ALA A 12 -5.61 2.42 17.64
CA ALA A 12 -6.17 2.87 16.37
C ALA A 12 -5.55 4.19 15.88
N ALA A 13 -5.28 5.14 16.78
CA ALA A 13 -4.65 6.41 16.43
C ALA A 13 -3.18 6.23 15.97
N CYS A 14 -2.42 5.38 16.65
CA CYS A 14 -1.06 5.03 16.23
C CYS A 14 -1.05 4.37 14.85
N LEU A 15 -1.94 3.39 14.62
CA LEU A 15 -2.02 2.70 13.34
C LEU A 15 -2.40 3.65 12.20
N ALA A 16 -3.25 4.64 12.46
CA ALA A 16 -3.59 5.65 11.45
C ALA A 16 -2.35 6.46 11.02
N ALA A 17 -1.50 6.86 11.97
CA ALA A 17 -0.26 7.58 11.67
C ALA A 17 0.75 6.70 10.93
N VAL A 18 0.86 5.42 11.29
CA VAL A 18 1.72 4.49 10.55
C VAL A 18 1.21 4.26 9.13
N LEU A 19 -0.10 4.08 8.97
CA LEU A 19 -0.71 3.89 7.66
C LEU A 19 -0.46 5.09 6.74
N ASP A 20 -0.58 6.33 7.24
CA ASP A 20 -0.26 7.54 6.48
C ASP A 20 1.20 7.53 5.99
N GLY A 21 2.14 7.17 6.86
CA GLY A 21 3.55 7.03 6.49
C GLY A 21 3.79 5.95 5.43
N VAL A 22 3.10 4.82 5.52
CA VAL A 22 3.18 3.73 4.53
C VAL A 22 2.56 4.14 3.20
N ASP A 23 1.39 4.79 3.20
CA ASP A 23 0.75 5.28 1.98
C ASP A 23 1.62 6.34 1.27
N HIS A 24 2.28 7.21 2.03
CA HIS A 24 3.28 8.12 1.50
C HIS A 24 4.48 7.38 0.88
N ALA A 25 5.03 6.37 1.57
CA ALA A 25 6.14 5.57 1.06
C ALA A 25 5.79 4.80 -0.22
N VAL A 26 4.58 4.24 -0.32
CA VAL A 26 4.07 3.62 -1.55
C VAL A 26 3.99 4.63 -2.69
N THR A 27 3.54 5.85 -2.42
CA THR A 27 3.45 6.92 -3.42
C THR A 27 4.84 7.31 -3.95
N VAL A 28 5.82 7.45 -3.06
CA VAL A 28 7.21 7.73 -3.44
C VAL A 28 7.82 6.58 -4.24
N ALA A 29 7.65 5.33 -3.80
CA ALA A 29 8.15 4.16 -4.52
C ALA A 29 7.51 4.00 -5.91
N LEU A 30 6.22 4.32 -6.04
CA LEU A 30 5.53 4.33 -7.32
C LEU A 30 6.15 5.34 -8.28
N GLY A 31 6.48 6.55 -7.80
CA GLY A 31 7.15 7.57 -8.61
C GLY A 31 8.48 7.06 -9.18
N PHE A 32 9.29 6.35 -8.38
CA PHE A 32 10.54 5.75 -8.87
C PHE A 32 10.28 4.67 -9.93
N ALA A 33 9.30 3.79 -9.72
CA ALA A 33 8.94 2.75 -10.69
C ALA A 33 8.42 3.35 -12.01
N GLN A 34 7.60 4.40 -11.94
CA GLN A 34 7.10 5.12 -13.10
C GLN A 34 8.22 5.82 -13.87
N SER A 35 9.17 6.46 -13.18
CA SER A 35 10.34 7.06 -13.83
C SER A 35 11.18 6.01 -14.55
N SER A 36 11.51 4.90 -13.90
CA SER A 36 12.27 3.81 -14.52
C SER A 36 11.55 3.22 -15.74
N ALA A 37 10.23 3.03 -15.65
CA ALA A 37 9.41 2.55 -16.77
C ALA A 37 9.38 3.55 -17.93
N SER A 38 9.29 4.86 -17.65
CA SER A 38 9.36 5.92 -18.66
C SER A 38 10.71 5.93 -19.36
N ASP A 39 11.82 5.81 -18.61
CA ASP A 39 13.17 5.76 -19.17
C ASP A 39 13.35 4.53 -20.10
N LEU A 40 12.76 3.39 -19.73
CA LEU A 40 12.76 2.18 -20.57
C LEU A 40 11.94 2.37 -21.86
N ASP A 41 10.75 2.95 -21.75
CA ASP A 41 9.90 3.28 -22.90
C ASP A 41 10.66 4.19 -23.89
N GLU A 42 11.30 5.26 -23.39
CA GLU A 42 12.12 6.17 -24.18
C GLU A 42 13.33 5.47 -24.84
N ALA A 43 14.08 4.66 -24.07
CA ALA A 43 15.28 3.98 -24.57
C ALA A 43 14.95 2.93 -25.64
N THR A 44 13.78 2.30 -25.56
CA THR A 44 13.36 1.23 -26.49
C THR A 44 12.48 1.74 -27.64
N GLY A 45 11.95 2.96 -27.54
CA GLY A 45 10.94 3.50 -28.46
C GLY A 45 9.59 2.79 -28.36
N ARG A 46 9.31 2.12 -27.23
CA ARG A 46 8.03 1.48 -26.92
C ARG A 46 7.31 2.31 -25.86
N ALA A 47 5.99 2.17 -25.75
CA ALA A 47 5.17 2.98 -24.84
C ALA A 47 4.22 2.08 -24.06
N ASP A 48 4.75 1.00 -23.50
CA ASP A 48 3.99 -0.06 -22.83
C ASP A 48 4.41 -0.27 -21.37
N ALA A 49 5.62 0.11 -20.97
CA ALA A 49 6.09 -0.10 -19.60
C ALA A 49 5.39 0.83 -18.59
N LEU A 50 5.36 2.14 -18.84
CA LEU A 50 4.70 3.07 -17.91
C LEU A 50 3.19 2.78 -17.75
N PRO A 51 2.41 2.57 -18.84
CA PRO A 51 1.01 2.16 -18.71
C PRO A 51 0.82 0.85 -17.95
N ALA A 52 1.76 -0.10 -18.05
CA ALA A 52 1.68 -1.35 -17.31
C ALA A 52 1.89 -1.15 -15.81
N VAL A 53 2.83 -0.29 -15.40
CA VAL A 53 3.04 0.07 -13.98
C VAL A 53 1.80 0.75 -13.40
N ASP A 54 1.21 1.69 -14.14
CA ASP A 54 0.00 2.40 -13.72
C ASP A 54 -1.20 1.44 -13.57
N ALA A 55 -1.40 0.56 -14.55
CA ALA A 55 -2.45 -0.45 -14.49
C ALA A 55 -2.26 -1.41 -13.32
N ALA A 56 -1.03 -1.86 -13.07
CA ALA A 56 -0.70 -2.73 -11.94
C ALA A 56 -0.96 -2.04 -10.59
N GLN A 57 -0.64 -0.75 -10.46
CA GLN A 57 -0.88 0.01 -9.23
C GLN A 57 -2.39 0.23 -8.98
N ALA A 58 -3.16 0.52 -10.03
CA ALA A 58 -4.61 0.66 -9.92
C ALA A 58 -5.26 -0.66 -9.48
N ALA A 59 -4.86 -1.78 -10.08
CA ALA A 59 -5.35 -3.10 -9.72
C ALA A 59 -4.96 -3.49 -8.28
N TRP A 60 -3.73 -3.17 -7.87
CA TRP A 60 -3.27 -3.42 -6.50
C TRP A 60 -4.07 -2.61 -5.47
N THR A 61 -4.40 -1.34 -5.75
CA THR A 61 -5.23 -0.52 -4.87
C THR A 61 -6.61 -1.14 -4.65
N ALA A 62 -7.25 -1.58 -5.73
CA ALA A 62 -8.54 -2.28 -5.66
C ALA A 62 -8.45 -3.59 -4.85
N TYR A 63 -7.38 -4.36 -5.05
CA TYR A 63 -7.11 -5.56 -4.27
C TYR A 63 -6.92 -5.25 -2.79
N ARG A 64 -6.09 -4.26 -2.44
CA ARG A 64 -5.83 -3.85 -1.05
C ARG A 64 -7.14 -3.54 -0.33
N ASP A 65 -8.00 -2.76 -0.96
CA ASP A 65 -9.26 -2.34 -0.35
C ASP A 65 -10.23 -3.52 -0.17
N ALA A 66 -10.36 -4.38 -1.18
CA ALA A 66 -11.20 -5.58 -1.09
C ALA A 66 -10.69 -6.59 -0.05
N GLN A 67 -9.39 -6.85 -0.04
CA GLN A 67 -8.75 -7.79 0.88
C GLN A 67 -8.88 -7.30 2.32
N CYS A 68 -8.59 -6.02 2.59
CA CYS A 68 -8.67 -5.51 3.95
C CYS A 68 -10.12 -5.36 4.44
N ALA A 69 -11.09 -5.12 3.54
CA ALA A 69 -12.51 -5.24 3.89
C ALA A 69 -12.89 -6.67 4.31
N ALA A 70 -12.40 -7.69 3.60
CA ALA A 70 -12.62 -9.09 3.96
C ALA A 70 -12.01 -9.44 5.34
N VAL A 71 -10.79 -8.97 5.62
CA VAL A 71 -10.15 -9.10 6.94
C VAL A 71 -11.03 -8.46 8.02
N GLY A 72 -11.49 -7.22 7.81
CA GLY A 72 -12.35 -6.51 8.76
C GLY A 72 -13.69 -7.21 9.03
N ALA A 73 -14.29 -7.84 8.02
CA ALA A 73 -15.55 -8.58 8.15
C ALA A 73 -15.43 -9.77 9.13
N GLY A 74 -14.24 -10.36 9.25
CA GLY A 74 -13.97 -11.45 10.20
C GLY A 74 -14.07 -11.06 11.68
N PHE A 75 -14.08 -9.76 12.00
CA PHE A 75 -14.12 -9.25 13.38
C PHE A 75 -15.53 -8.93 13.89
N GLY A 76 -16.55 -8.94 13.03
CA GLY A 76 -17.95 -8.77 13.45
C GLY A 76 -18.35 -7.37 13.96
N GLY A 77 -17.44 -6.38 13.96
CA GLY A 77 -17.71 -4.97 14.27
C GLY A 77 -16.83 -4.37 15.38
N GLY A 78 -17.10 -3.11 15.71
CA GLY A 78 -16.39 -2.37 16.76
C GLY A 78 -14.97 -1.91 16.39
N SER A 79 -14.21 -1.44 17.38
CA SER A 79 -12.85 -0.93 17.20
C SER A 79 -11.84 -2.01 16.76
N GLY A 80 -12.10 -3.29 17.06
CA GLY A 80 -11.30 -4.40 16.55
C GLY A 80 -11.32 -4.48 15.01
N THR A 81 -12.47 -4.21 14.37
CA THR A 81 -12.60 -4.18 12.91
C THR A 81 -11.72 -3.10 12.29
N SER A 82 -11.72 -1.88 12.82
CA SER A 82 -10.90 -0.79 12.25
C SER A 82 -9.40 -1.00 12.48
N ILE A 83 -9.01 -1.57 13.62
CA ILE A 83 -7.62 -1.96 13.90
C ILE A 83 -7.13 -3.02 12.90
N ALA A 84 -7.95 -4.04 12.64
CA ALA A 84 -7.63 -5.11 11.70
C ALA A 84 -7.49 -4.61 10.25
N ILE A 85 -8.40 -3.75 9.80
CA ILE A 85 -8.35 -3.14 8.47
C ILE A 85 -7.07 -2.30 8.32
N GLN A 86 -6.74 -1.47 9.29
CA GLN A 86 -5.55 -0.62 9.24
C GLN A 86 -4.27 -1.46 9.22
N SER A 87 -4.18 -2.48 10.07
CA SER A 87 -3.03 -3.39 10.10
C SER A 87 -2.84 -4.10 8.76
N CYS A 88 -3.93 -4.60 8.15
CA CYS A 88 -3.89 -5.20 6.81
C CYS A 88 -3.35 -4.23 5.75
N ARG A 89 -3.79 -2.95 5.76
CA ARG A 89 -3.33 -1.94 4.80
C ARG A 89 -1.85 -1.62 4.97
N ILE A 90 -1.37 -1.54 6.20
CA ILE A 90 0.05 -1.32 6.52
C ILE A 90 0.91 -2.45 5.94
N ASP A 91 0.54 -3.70 6.21
CA ASP A 91 1.30 -4.86 5.76
C ASP A 91 1.35 -4.96 4.23
N LEU A 92 0.18 -4.81 3.57
CA LEU A 92 0.13 -4.81 2.11
C LEU A 92 0.88 -3.62 1.49
N GLY A 93 0.80 -2.45 2.12
CA GLY A 93 1.51 -1.25 1.67
C GLY A 93 3.02 -1.41 1.72
N ARG A 94 3.56 -1.97 2.80
CA ARG A 94 4.99 -2.31 2.92
C ARG A 94 5.44 -3.29 1.84
N ALA A 95 4.70 -4.37 1.65
CA ALA A 95 5.00 -5.34 0.59
C ALA A 95 4.95 -4.71 -0.81
N ARG A 96 4.02 -3.77 -1.04
CA ARG A 96 3.92 -3.06 -2.32
C ARG A 96 5.08 -2.09 -2.53
N MET A 97 5.49 -1.37 -1.49
CA MET A 97 6.68 -0.51 -1.55
C MET A 97 7.90 -1.31 -2.00
N ASP A 98 8.15 -2.48 -1.40
CA ASP A 98 9.28 -3.35 -1.78
C ASP A 98 9.18 -3.77 -3.26
N ALA A 99 8.01 -4.22 -3.69
CA ALA A 99 7.78 -4.61 -5.09
C ALA A 99 7.96 -3.45 -6.08
N LEU A 100 7.56 -2.23 -5.73
CA LEU A 100 7.76 -1.04 -6.57
C LEU A 100 9.24 -0.63 -6.62
N LEU A 101 9.95 -0.70 -5.50
CA LEU A 101 11.40 -0.44 -5.47
C LEU A 101 12.18 -1.48 -6.28
N ASP A 102 11.75 -2.75 -6.29
CA ASP A 102 12.35 -3.77 -7.15
C ASP A 102 12.12 -3.51 -8.64
N MET A 103 10.98 -2.91 -9.02
CA MET A 103 10.71 -2.48 -10.42
C MET A 103 11.55 -1.27 -10.84
N ALA A 104 12.07 -0.49 -9.90
CA ALA A 104 12.85 0.71 -10.16
C ALA A 104 14.37 0.48 -10.21
N ARG A 105 14.82 -0.77 -10.06
CA ARG A 105 16.24 -1.17 -10.11
C ARG A 105 16.68 -1.57 -11.51
#